data_AF-A0A1Q5JMQ6-F1
#
_entry.id   AF-A0A1Q5JMQ6-F1
#
_cell.length_a   1.000
_cell.length_b   1.000
_cell.length_c   1.000
_cell.angle_alpha   90.00
_cell.angle_beta   90.00
_cell.angle_gamma   90.00
#
_symmetry.space_group_name_H-M   'P 1'
#
loop_
_entity.id
_entity.type
_entity.pdbx_description
1 polymer ?
#
loop_
_entity_poly.entity_id
_entity_poly.type
_entity_poly.pdbx_seq_one_letter_code
_entity_poly.pdbx_strand_id
1 'polypeptide(L)'
;MEELAKAAGIPVRTVRFYRERGLISPPRREGRIAWYDDHHLARLRTITGLLERGHTLTGIADLARTFESGRDVAEVLGLGEPSEETPVRLTPEQLADYFEGESTPENLALAMELGYLGTDGAEIVHISRRLLDVSAELVREGVPLSAVLSTGRQVRRHAEALADLFVSVLQEHGAETDPEPPQLRPLARAVVDAELSMALDRRLRRKPEPEEK
;
A
#
# COMPACT_ATOMS: atom_id res chain seq x y z
N MET A 1 -26.01 -3.45 19.71
CA MET A 1 -24.83 -2.76 20.29
C MET A 1 -24.26 -3.53 21.48
N GLU A 2 -25.07 -3.92 22.48
CA GLU A 2 -24.57 -4.71 23.62
C GLU A 2 -23.93 -6.04 23.17
N GLU A 3 -24.57 -6.74 22.24
CA GLU A 3 -24.02 -7.96 21.63
C GLU A 3 -22.69 -7.71 20.91
N LEU A 4 -22.60 -6.64 20.11
CA LEU A 4 -21.36 -6.24 19.44
C LEU A 4 -20.25 -5.94 20.44
N ALA A 5 -20.54 -5.18 21.50
CA ALA A 5 -19.58 -4.85 22.54
C ALA A 5 -19.05 -6.11 23.25
N LYS A 6 -19.97 -7.04 23.57
CA LYS A 6 -19.63 -8.35 24.14
C LYS A 6 -18.76 -9.18 23.20
N ALA A 7 -19.11 -9.25 21.91
CA ALA A 7 -18.37 -10.00 20.90
C ALA A 7 -16.97 -9.41 20.61
N ALA A 8 -16.83 -8.09 20.74
CA ALA A 8 -15.56 -7.37 20.61
C ALA A 8 -14.74 -7.35 21.92
N GLY A 9 -15.28 -7.84 23.03
CA GLY A 9 -14.58 -7.85 24.33
C GLY A 9 -14.38 -6.47 24.96
N ILE A 10 -15.15 -5.46 24.56
CA ILE A 10 -15.01 -4.08 25.05
C ILE A 10 -16.30 -3.53 25.66
N PRO A 11 -16.23 -2.54 26.57
CA PRO A 11 -17.42 -1.92 27.13
C PRO A 11 -18.31 -1.22 26.08
N VAL A 12 -19.64 -1.24 26.29
CA VAL A 12 -20.61 -0.53 25.43
C VAL A 12 -20.29 0.97 25.31
N ARG A 13 -19.80 1.59 26.39
CA ARG A 13 -19.35 2.99 26.40
C ARG A 13 -18.22 3.24 25.40
N THR A 14 -17.32 2.27 25.22
CA THR A 14 -16.19 2.35 24.28
C THR A 14 -16.68 2.24 22.84
N VAL A 15 -17.63 1.33 22.57
CA VAL A 15 -18.26 1.22 21.23
C VAL A 15 -18.97 2.52 20.85
N ARG A 16 -19.70 3.15 21.78
CA ARG A 16 -20.33 4.47 21.54
C ARG A 16 -19.29 5.54 21.23
N PHE A 17 -18.23 5.60 22.02
CA PHE A 17 -17.14 6.55 21.86
C PHE A 17 -16.44 6.41 20.49
N TYR A 18 -16.17 5.18 20.03
CA TYR A 18 -15.57 4.94 18.72
C TYR A 18 -16.49 5.37 17.58
N ARG A 19 -17.80 5.06 17.68
CA ARG A 19 -18.79 5.52 16.70
C ARG A 19 -18.88 7.05 16.64
N GLU A 20 -18.86 7.73 17.80
CA GLU A 20 -18.87 9.20 17.87
C GLU A 20 -17.63 9.83 17.23
N ARG A 21 -16.50 9.10 17.20
CA ARG A 21 -15.28 9.51 16.50
C ARG A 21 -15.21 9.06 15.04
N GLY A 22 -16.26 8.46 14.50
CA GLY A 22 -16.31 8.01 13.10
C GLY A 22 -15.45 6.77 12.81
N LEU A 23 -14.94 6.08 13.83
CA LEU A 23 -14.10 4.89 13.65
C LEU A 23 -14.89 3.64 13.23
N ILE A 24 -16.20 3.67 13.47
CA ILE A 24 -17.15 2.62 13.12
C ILE A 24 -18.25 3.29 12.32
N SER A 25 -18.56 2.72 11.15
CA SER A 25 -19.65 3.17 10.30
C SER A 25 -20.99 3.14 11.06
N PRO A 26 -21.94 4.02 10.71
CA PRO A 26 -23.24 4.02 11.34
C PRO A 26 -23.98 2.70 11.08
N PRO A 27 -24.66 2.13 12.09
CA PRO A 27 -25.41 0.88 11.92
C PRO A 27 -26.60 1.09 10.98
N ARG A 28 -26.99 0.01 10.29
CA ARG A 28 -28.26 0.00 9.55
C ARG A 28 -29.41 0.16 10.55
N ARG A 29 -30.33 1.08 10.27
CA ARG A 29 -31.50 1.32 11.12
C ARG A 29 -32.73 0.70 10.52
N GLU A 30 -33.46 -0.05 11.34
CA GLU A 30 -34.76 -0.61 10.99
C GLU A 30 -35.74 -0.26 12.11
N GLY A 31 -36.54 0.77 11.87
CA GLY A 31 -37.35 1.43 12.90
C GLY A 31 -36.48 2.02 14.03
N ARG A 32 -36.68 1.54 15.26
CA ARG A 32 -35.90 1.96 16.45
C ARG A 32 -34.69 1.06 16.74
N ILE A 33 -34.48 0.01 15.95
CA ILE A 33 -33.44 -0.98 16.17
C ILE A 33 -32.23 -0.63 15.30
N ALA A 34 -31.04 -0.63 15.93
CA ALA A 34 -29.77 -0.44 15.25
C ALA A 34 -29.08 -1.80 15.07
N TRP A 35 -28.96 -2.22 13.81
CA TRP A 35 -28.32 -3.47 13.41
C TRP A 35 -26.83 -3.26 13.17
N TYR A 36 -26.03 -4.09 13.83
CA TYR A 36 -24.58 -4.15 13.64
C TYR A 36 -24.27 -5.53 13.05
N ASP A 37 -23.54 -5.54 11.95
CA ASP A 37 -23.12 -6.75 11.25
C ASP A 37 -21.67 -7.14 11.59
N ASP A 38 -21.19 -8.20 10.95
CA ASP A 38 -19.83 -8.72 11.11
C ASP A 38 -18.75 -7.69 10.72
N HIS A 39 -19.07 -6.75 9.83
CA HIS A 39 -18.14 -5.70 9.41
C HIS A 39 -17.86 -4.73 10.56
N HIS A 40 -18.87 -4.42 11.39
CA HIS A 40 -18.68 -3.62 12.60
C HIS A 40 -17.81 -4.34 13.62
N LEU A 41 -17.96 -5.67 13.75
CA LEU A 41 -17.17 -6.48 14.68
C LEU A 41 -15.71 -6.60 14.21
N ALA A 42 -15.48 -6.85 12.92
CA ALA A 42 -14.15 -6.85 12.32
C ALA A 42 -13.44 -5.52 12.58
N ARG A 43 -14.11 -4.40 12.32
CA ARG A 43 -13.57 -3.05 12.55
C ARG A 43 -13.19 -2.81 14.01
N LEU A 44 -14.00 -3.28 14.96
CA LEU A 44 -13.67 -3.18 16.39
C LEU A 44 -12.44 -3.99 16.77
N ARG A 45 -12.28 -5.19 16.23
CA ARG A 45 -11.09 -6.03 16.45
C ARG A 45 -9.84 -5.38 15.87
N THR A 46 -9.97 -4.80 14.68
CA THR A 46 -8.91 -4.03 14.02
C THR A 46 -8.44 -2.86 14.89
N ILE A 47 -9.37 -2.02 15.35
CA ILE A 47 -9.03 -0.88 16.23
C ILE A 47 -8.30 -1.37 17.49
N THR A 48 -8.78 -2.44 18.13
CA THR A 48 -8.13 -3.01 19.32
C THR A 48 -6.71 -3.50 19.01
N GLY A 49 -6.53 -4.25 17.92
CA GLY A 49 -5.22 -4.78 17.53
C GLY A 49 -4.21 -3.70 17.20
N LEU A 50 -4.64 -2.59 16.57
CA LEU A 50 -3.76 -1.44 16.30
C LEU A 50 -3.41 -0.68 17.59
N LEU A 51 -4.35 -0.52 18.52
CA LEU A 51 -4.07 0.11 19.82
C LEU A 51 -3.06 -0.71 20.64
N GLU A 52 -3.18 -2.04 20.63
CA GLU A 52 -2.23 -2.96 21.30
C GLU A 52 -0.80 -2.84 20.76
N ARG A 53 -0.66 -2.45 19.48
CA ARG A 53 0.62 -2.20 18.81
C ARG A 53 1.16 -0.78 19.02
N GLY A 54 0.50 0.02 19.85
CA GLY A 54 0.94 1.37 20.21
C GLY A 54 0.45 2.48 19.28
N HIS A 55 -0.43 2.18 18.32
CA HIS A 55 -1.07 3.25 17.53
C HIS A 55 -2.01 4.09 18.41
N THR A 56 -2.10 5.38 18.12
CA THR A 56 -3.02 6.27 18.83
C THR A 56 -4.41 6.21 18.21
N LEU A 57 -5.45 6.41 19.02
CA LEU A 57 -6.83 6.41 18.51
C LEU A 57 -7.07 7.52 17.46
N THR A 58 -6.38 8.66 17.58
CA THR A 58 -6.40 9.71 16.57
C THR A 58 -5.75 9.23 15.28
N GLY A 59 -4.55 8.64 15.35
CA GLY A 59 -3.89 8.07 14.17
C GLY A 59 -4.71 6.98 13.48
N ILE A 60 -5.38 6.12 14.24
CA ILE A 60 -6.30 5.10 13.68
C ILE A 60 -7.50 5.77 12.99
N ALA A 61 -8.06 6.84 13.57
CA ALA A 61 -9.16 7.58 12.96
C ALA A 61 -8.73 8.29 11.67
N ASP A 62 -7.52 8.81 11.64
CA ASP A 62 -6.96 9.46 10.46
C ASP A 62 -6.71 8.44 9.36
N LEU A 63 -6.15 7.28 9.73
CA LEU A 63 -5.94 6.18 8.82
C LEU A 63 -7.23 5.63 8.23
N ALA A 64 -8.25 5.45 9.07
CA ALA A 64 -9.59 5.06 8.66
C ALA A 64 -10.14 5.96 7.54
N ARG A 65 -9.99 7.28 7.69
CA ARG A 65 -10.45 8.25 6.69
C ARG A 65 -9.64 8.19 5.40
N THR A 66 -8.32 8.01 5.51
CA THR A 66 -7.45 7.81 4.34
C THR A 66 -7.92 6.64 3.50
N PHE A 67 -8.26 5.51 4.12
CA PHE A 67 -8.78 4.34 3.39
C PHE A 67 -10.18 4.54 2.82
N GLU A 68 -11.09 5.23 3.53
CA GLU A 68 -12.40 5.57 2.98
C GLU A 68 -12.31 6.48 1.74
N SER A 69 -11.27 7.30 1.65
CA SER A 69 -10.97 8.13 0.48
C SER A 69 -10.11 7.42 -0.59
N GLY A 70 -9.71 6.17 -0.34
CA GLY A 70 -8.85 5.38 -1.22
C GLY A 70 -9.47 5.10 -2.58
N ARG A 71 -8.62 4.92 -3.59
CA ARG A 71 -9.06 4.43 -4.91
C ARG A 71 -9.47 2.97 -4.81
N ASP A 72 -10.55 2.62 -5.52
CA ASP A 72 -10.95 1.23 -5.73
C ASP A 72 -9.80 0.48 -6.40
N VAL A 73 -9.47 -0.70 -5.90
CA VAL A 73 -8.42 -1.57 -6.43
C VAL A 73 -8.63 -1.89 -7.91
N ALA A 74 -9.89 -1.93 -8.36
CA ALA A 74 -10.23 -2.06 -9.78
C ALA A 74 -9.72 -0.89 -10.65
N GLU A 75 -9.72 0.33 -10.10
CA GLU A 75 -9.20 1.53 -10.74
C GLU A 75 -7.66 1.57 -10.67
N VAL A 76 -7.08 1.16 -9.54
CA VAL A 76 -5.62 1.12 -9.32
C VAL A 76 -4.92 0.06 -10.18
N LEU A 77 -5.55 -1.11 -10.33
CA LEU A 77 -5.06 -2.19 -11.20
C LEU A 77 -5.39 -1.94 -12.68
N GLY A 78 -6.17 -0.89 -12.99
CA GLY A 78 -6.57 -0.53 -14.34
C GLY A 78 -7.07 -1.73 -15.12
N LEU A 79 -8.15 -2.37 -14.64
CA LEU A 79 -8.72 -3.62 -15.16
C LEU A 79 -8.72 -3.71 -16.70
N GLY A 80 -7.57 -4.15 -17.18
CA GLY A 80 -7.24 -4.67 -18.48
C GLY A 80 -6.19 -5.71 -18.15
N GLU A 81 -6.66 -6.89 -17.73
CA GLU A 81 -5.77 -8.03 -17.55
C GLU A 81 -4.99 -8.27 -18.85
N PRO A 82 -3.69 -8.60 -18.77
CA PRO A 82 -2.96 -9.12 -17.60
C PRO A 82 -1.81 -8.23 -17.07
N SER A 83 -1.76 -8.05 -15.74
CA SER A 83 -0.58 -7.56 -15.00
C SER A 83 0.33 -8.74 -14.58
N GLU A 84 1.65 -8.58 -14.64
CA GLU A 84 2.61 -9.56 -14.09
C GLU A 84 2.72 -9.52 -12.56
N GLU A 85 2.22 -8.46 -11.93
CA GLU A 85 2.29 -8.28 -10.49
C GLU A 85 1.16 -9.00 -9.76
N THR A 86 1.47 -9.62 -8.62
CA THR A 86 0.51 -10.34 -7.79
C THR A 86 0.01 -9.41 -6.68
N PRO A 87 -1.28 -9.02 -6.67
CA PRO A 87 -1.85 -8.24 -5.58
C PRO A 87 -1.93 -9.04 -4.28
N VAL A 88 -1.84 -8.35 -3.15
CA VAL A 88 -1.94 -8.94 -1.81
C VAL A 88 -3.02 -8.24 -1.03
N ARG A 89 -4.05 -8.99 -0.63
CA ARG A 89 -5.11 -8.53 0.27
C ARG A 89 -4.64 -8.64 1.71
N LEU A 90 -4.80 -7.56 2.46
CA LEU A 90 -4.33 -7.40 3.82
C LEU A 90 -5.41 -6.70 4.66
N THR A 91 -5.54 -7.15 5.91
CA THR A 91 -6.17 -6.36 6.96
C THR A 91 -5.25 -5.21 7.39
N PRO A 92 -5.78 -4.14 8.01
CA PRO A 92 -4.95 -3.08 8.57
C PRO A 92 -3.92 -3.59 9.58
N GLU A 93 -4.25 -4.64 10.33
CA GLU A 93 -3.35 -5.28 11.30
C GLU A 93 -2.17 -5.94 10.59
N GLN A 94 -2.46 -6.72 9.55
CA GLN A 94 -1.41 -7.39 8.79
C GLN A 94 -0.49 -6.37 8.12
N LEU A 95 -1.03 -5.27 7.58
CA LEU A 95 -0.22 -4.20 7.01
C LEU A 95 0.66 -3.53 8.07
N ALA A 96 0.12 -3.26 9.26
CA ALA A 96 0.89 -2.71 10.38
C ALA A 96 2.01 -3.66 10.82
N ASP A 97 1.76 -4.97 10.83
CA ASP A 97 2.76 -5.99 11.15
C ASP A 97 3.94 -6.00 10.14
N TYR A 98 3.71 -5.65 8.86
CA TYR A 98 4.78 -5.55 7.86
C TYR A 98 5.75 -4.39 8.11
N PHE A 99 5.29 -3.30 8.72
CA PHE A 99 6.05 -2.04 8.80
C PHE A 99 6.30 -1.56 10.23
N GLU A 100 6.03 -2.40 11.24
CA GLU A 100 6.44 -2.24 12.64
C GLU A 100 6.22 -0.82 13.23
N GLY A 101 5.09 -0.19 12.90
CA GLY A 101 4.72 1.14 13.40
C GLY A 101 4.97 2.31 12.44
N GLU A 102 5.65 2.09 11.31
CA GLU A 102 5.81 3.08 10.23
C GLU A 102 4.55 3.21 9.36
N SER A 103 3.50 2.43 9.62
CA SER A 103 2.17 2.52 9.00
C SER A 103 1.38 3.74 9.49
N THR A 104 1.97 4.93 9.39
CA THR A 104 1.32 6.20 9.74
C THR A 104 0.31 6.61 8.67
N PRO A 105 -0.69 7.46 9.01
CA PRO A 105 -1.65 7.98 8.03
C PRO A 105 -0.99 8.66 6.84
N GLU A 106 0.12 9.38 7.06
CA GLU A 106 0.86 10.10 6.02
C GLU A 106 1.55 9.12 5.04
N ASN A 107 2.20 8.09 5.56
CA ASN A 107 2.84 7.06 4.73
C ASN A 107 1.80 6.28 3.93
N LEU A 108 0.64 5.98 4.53
CA LEU A 108 -0.43 5.25 3.86
C LEU A 108 -1.11 6.10 2.79
N ALA A 109 -1.35 7.39 3.06
CA ALA A 109 -1.82 8.34 2.05
C ALA A 109 -0.84 8.45 0.87
N LEU A 110 0.46 8.55 1.16
CA LEU A 110 1.51 8.58 0.15
C LEU A 110 1.54 7.29 -0.69
N ALA A 111 1.44 6.12 -0.05
CA ALA A 111 1.41 4.85 -0.76
C ALA A 111 0.17 4.71 -1.65
N MET A 112 -1.00 5.23 -1.22
CA MET A 112 -2.22 5.28 -2.04
C MET A 112 -2.10 6.26 -3.22
N GLU A 113 -1.50 7.43 -3.00
CA GLU A 113 -1.23 8.43 -4.05
C GLU A 113 -0.34 7.81 -5.15
N LEU A 114 0.72 7.12 -4.75
CA LEU A 114 1.64 6.40 -5.65
C LEU A 114 1.00 5.18 -6.33
N GLY A 115 -0.19 4.76 -5.88
CA GLY A 115 -0.93 3.61 -6.37
C GLY A 115 -0.37 2.28 -5.89
N TYR A 116 0.46 2.25 -4.85
CA TYR A 116 0.93 1.00 -4.25
C TYR A 116 -0.12 0.32 -3.38
N LEU A 117 -1.01 1.13 -2.79
CA LEU A 117 -2.15 0.68 -2.01
C LEU A 117 -3.47 1.12 -2.67
N GLY A 118 -4.45 0.25 -2.61
CA GLY A 118 -5.87 0.54 -2.86
C GLY A 118 -6.75 -0.12 -1.82
N THR A 119 -8.06 0.08 -1.93
CA THR A 119 -9.07 -0.56 -1.08
C THR A 119 -10.03 -1.43 -1.89
N ASP A 120 -10.30 -2.64 -1.39
CA ASP A 120 -11.32 -3.56 -1.91
C ASP A 120 -12.31 -3.83 -0.77
N GLY A 121 -13.38 -3.04 -0.72
CA GLY A 121 -14.32 -3.02 0.41
C GLY A 121 -13.63 -2.67 1.73
N ALA A 122 -13.56 -3.66 2.64
CA ALA A 122 -12.94 -3.51 3.96
C ALA A 122 -11.43 -3.78 3.97
N GLU A 123 -10.91 -4.38 2.90
CA GLU A 123 -9.55 -4.86 2.82
C GLU A 123 -8.65 -3.82 2.14
N ILE A 124 -7.40 -3.82 2.56
CA ILE A 124 -6.34 -3.07 1.90
C ILE A 124 -5.70 -4.00 0.90
N VAL A 125 -5.47 -3.51 -0.32
CA VAL A 125 -4.77 -4.28 -1.33
C VAL A 125 -3.48 -3.59 -1.69
N HIS A 126 -2.37 -4.30 -1.53
CA HIS A 126 -1.09 -3.91 -2.07
C HIS A 126 -0.95 -4.46 -3.49
N ILE A 127 -0.60 -3.62 -4.47
CA ILE A 127 -0.62 -4.03 -5.89
C ILE A 127 0.42 -5.09 -6.26
N SER A 128 1.47 -5.22 -5.46
CA SER A 128 2.62 -6.08 -5.73
C SER A 128 3.13 -6.74 -4.45
N ARG A 129 3.14 -8.08 -4.43
CA ARG A 129 3.78 -8.87 -3.38
C ARG A 129 5.27 -8.54 -3.23
N ARG A 130 5.97 -8.42 -4.36
CA ARG A 130 7.42 -8.16 -4.39
C ARG A 130 7.78 -6.81 -3.78
N LEU A 131 7.03 -5.75 -4.14
CA LEU A 131 7.26 -4.42 -3.57
C LEU A 131 6.92 -4.37 -2.08
N LEU A 132 5.88 -5.08 -1.64
CA LEU A 132 5.54 -5.19 -0.23
C LEU A 132 6.67 -5.86 0.57
N ASP A 133 7.20 -6.98 0.07
CA ASP A 133 8.31 -7.69 0.74
C ASP A 133 9.58 -6.85 0.83
N VAL A 134 10.02 -6.26 -0.29
CA VAL A 134 11.27 -5.48 -0.33
C VAL A 134 11.16 -4.21 0.51
N SER A 135 10.01 -3.53 0.47
CA SER A 135 9.82 -2.32 1.30
C SER A 135 9.79 -2.65 2.79
N ALA A 136 9.13 -3.74 3.20
CA ALA A 136 9.15 -4.21 4.59
C ALA A 136 10.57 -4.59 5.04
N GLU A 137 11.36 -5.22 4.17
CA GLU A 137 12.76 -5.54 4.45
C GLU A 137 13.61 -4.28 4.66
N LEU A 138 13.48 -3.27 3.80
CA LEU A 138 14.19 -1.99 3.98
C LEU A 138 13.81 -1.30 5.30
N VAL A 139 12.54 -1.37 5.70
CA VAL A 139 12.09 -0.81 6.99
C VAL A 139 12.69 -1.59 8.17
N ARG A 140 12.76 -2.92 8.10
CA ARG A 140 13.43 -3.75 9.12
C ARG A 140 14.94 -3.45 9.23
N GLU A 141 15.58 -3.07 8.13
CA GLU A 141 16.97 -2.59 8.12
C GLU A 141 17.11 -1.12 8.63
N GLY A 142 16.03 -0.51 9.12
CA GLY A 142 16.01 0.80 9.75
C GLY A 142 15.81 1.98 8.78
N VAL A 143 15.47 1.73 7.51
CA VAL A 143 15.13 2.79 6.57
C VAL A 143 13.69 3.26 6.84
N PRO A 144 13.44 4.55 7.14
CA PRO A 144 12.07 5.03 7.38
C PRO A 144 11.18 4.78 6.17
N LEU A 145 9.91 4.36 6.38
CA LEU A 145 9.01 4.03 5.28
C LEU A 145 8.75 5.25 4.39
N SER A 146 8.72 6.45 4.98
CA SER A 146 8.63 7.71 4.24
C SER A 146 9.76 7.88 3.22
N ALA A 147 11.00 7.51 3.59
CA ALA A 147 12.15 7.55 2.69
C ALA A 147 12.04 6.49 1.58
N VAL A 148 11.60 5.28 1.91
CA VAL A 148 11.34 4.21 0.93
C VAL A 148 10.28 4.66 -0.09
N LEU A 149 9.15 5.20 0.36
CA LEU A 149 8.08 5.69 -0.52
C LEU A 149 8.53 6.89 -1.37
N SER A 150 9.29 7.83 -0.80
CA SER A 150 9.84 8.97 -1.55
C SER A 150 10.82 8.53 -2.65
N THR A 151 11.60 7.48 -2.39
CA THR A 151 12.50 6.87 -3.38
C THR A 151 11.68 6.13 -4.43
N GLY A 152 10.67 5.36 -4.01
CA GLY A 152 9.72 4.68 -4.89
C GLY A 152 9.06 5.61 -5.88
N ARG A 153 8.65 6.83 -5.45
CA ARG A 153 8.13 7.87 -6.35
C ARG A 153 9.11 8.23 -7.46
N GLN A 154 10.39 8.40 -7.13
CA GLN A 154 11.42 8.72 -8.13
C GLN A 154 11.66 7.54 -9.07
N VAL A 155 11.77 6.33 -8.52
CA VAL A 155 11.92 5.10 -9.31
C VAL A 155 10.75 4.93 -10.28
N ARG A 156 9.51 5.16 -9.84
CA ARG A 156 8.33 5.10 -10.70
C ARG A 156 8.42 6.08 -11.88
N ARG A 157 8.79 7.33 -11.63
CA ARG A 157 9.00 8.32 -12.70
C ARG A 157 10.04 7.86 -13.72
N HIS A 158 11.12 7.26 -13.27
CA HIS A 158 12.15 6.72 -14.17
C HIS A 158 11.67 5.48 -14.91
N ALA A 159 10.89 4.61 -14.27
CA ALA A 159 10.29 3.43 -14.90
C ALA A 159 9.30 3.82 -16.00
N GLU A 160 8.44 4.82 -15.76
CA GLU A 160 7.52 5.37 -16.76
C GLU A 160 8.30 5.94 -17.96
N ALA A 161 9.35 6.74 -17.72
CA ALA A 161 10.20 7.25 -18.80
C ALA A 161 10.93 6.14 -19.58
N LEU A 162 11.38 5.07 -18.91
CA LEU A 162 11.98 3.91 -19.56
C LEU A 162 10.95 3.13 -20.39
N ALA A 163 9.74 2.94 -19.87
CA ALA A 163 8.65 2.30 -20.60
C ALA A 163 8.32 3.07 -21.87
N ASP A 164 8.21 4.40 -21.81
CA ASP A 164 8.00 5.25 -22.98
C ASP A 164 9.10 5.08 -24.03
N LEU A 165 10.37 4.96 -23.62
CA LEU A 165 11.48 4.70 -24.54
C LEU A 165 11.36 3.34 -25.24
N PHE A 166 11.08 2.27 -24.49
CA PHE A 166 10.93 0.93 -25.08
C PHE A 166 9.72 0.85 -26.03
N VAL A 167 8.59 1.44 -25.64
CA VAL A 167 7.38 1.49 -26.47
C VAL A 167 7.64 2.30 -27.75
N SER A 168 8.31 3.45 -27.63
CA SER A 168 8.65 4.30 -28.78
C SER A 168 9.55 3.58 -29.78
N VAL A 169 10.59 2.87 -29.32
CA VAL A 169 11.48 2.08 -30.19
C VAL A 169 10.71 1.00 -30.94
N LEU A 170 9.76 0.31 -30.28
CA LEU A 170 8.92 -0.69 -30.94
C LEU A 170 7.97 -0.09 -31.98
N GLN A 171 7.33 1.04 -31.66
CA GLN A 171 6.44 1.74 -32.58
C GLN A 171 7.17 2.22 -33.83
N GLU A 172 8.39 2.74 -33.67
CA GLU A 172 9.23 3.22 -34.78
C GLU A 172 9.72 2.08 -35.70
N HIS A 173 9.94 0.88 -35.17
CA HIS A 173 10.60 -0.23 -35.88
C HIS A 173 9.68 -1.40 -36.24
N GLY A 174 8.35 -1.22 -36.19
CA GLY A 174 7.40 -2.06 -36.92
C GLY A 174 6.60 -3.08 -36.11
N ALA A 175 5.92 -2.65 -35.05
CA ALA A 175 4.81 -3.43 -34.48
C ALA A 175 3.46 -3.06 -35.13
N GLU A 176 3.29 -3.30 -36.44
CA GLU A 176 1.99 -3.07 -37.11
C GLU A 176 0.92 -4.13 -36.74
N THR A 177 1.27 -5.21 -36.02
CA THR A 177 0.35 -6.35 -35.81
C THR A 177 -0.02 -6.63 -34.35
N ASP A 178 0.73 -6.11 -33.36
CA ASP A 178 0.41 -6.32 -31.94
C ASP A 178 0.92 -5.14 -31.07
N PRO A 179 0.04 -4.41 -30.35
CA PRO A 179 0.44 -3.27 -29.52
C PRO A 179 1.33 -3.64 -28.32
N GLU A 180 1.37 -4.91 -27.92
CA GLU A 180 2.27 -5.39 -26.85
C GLU A 180 2.87 -6.75 -27.22
N PRO A 181 3.97 -6.79 -27.99
CA PRO A 181 4.59 -8.07 -28.34
C PRO A 181 5.01 -8.79 -27.06
N PRO A 182 4.73 -10.10 -26.91
CA PRO A 182 4.91 -10.83 -25.65
C PRO A 182 6.36 -10.85 -25.14
N GLN A 183 7.34 -10.52 -25.99
CA GLN A 183 8.76 -10.43 -25.65
C GLN A 183 9.19 -9.06 -25.09
N LEU A 184 8.35 -8.02 -25.18
CA LEU A 184 8.72 -6.66 -24.75
C LEU A 184 9.08 -6.61 -23.26
N ARG A 185 8.19 -7.10 -22.39
CA ARG A 185 8.39 -7.04 -20.93
C ARG A 185 9.67 -7.77 -20.49
N PRO A 186 9.92 -9.03 -20.92
CA PRO A 186 11.18 -9.73 -20.58
C PRO A 186 12.45 -9.01 -21.06
N LEU A 187 12.46 -8.47 -22.29
CA LEU A 187 13.63 -7.79 -22.85
C LEU A 187 13.90 -6.45 -22.16
N ALA A 188 12.86 -5.64 -21.96
CA ALA A 188 12.97 -4.37 -21.24
C ALA A 188 13.51 -4.59 -19.83
N ARG A 189 12.98 -5.59 -19.11
CA ARG A 189 13.45 -5.95 -17.77
C ARG A 189 14.93 -6.33 -17.75
N ALA A 190 15.38 -7.16 -18.69
CA ALA A 190 16.78 -7.58 -18.76
C ALA A 190 17.73 -6.39 -18.99
N VAL A 191 17.34 -5.44 -19.85
CA VAL A 191 18.13 -4.22 -20.10
C VAL A 191 18.18 -3.33 -18.86
N VAL A 192 17.03 -3.11 -18.21
CA VAL A 192 16.95 -2.28 -16.99
C VAL A 192 17.76 -2.89 -15.84
N ASP A 193 17.65 -4.20 -15.62
CA ASP A 193 18.40 -4.89 -14.57
C ASP A 193 19.92 -4.79 -14.79
N ALA A 194 20.38 -4.93 -16.03
CA ALA A 194 21.79 -4.80 -16.38
C ALA A 194 22.31 -3.36 -16.22
N GLU A 195 21.59 -2.36 -16.74
CA GLU A 195 21.98 -0.95 -16.62
C GLU A 195 21.96 -0.46 -15.18
N LEU A 196 20.96 -0.86 -14.39
CA LEU A 196 20.90 -0.55 -12.96
C LEU A 196 22.10 -1.14 -12.22
N SER A 197 22.41 -2.42 -12.47
CA SER A 197 23.56 -3.09 -11.86
C SER A 197 24.87 -2.39 -12.21
N MET A 198 25.10 -2.07 -13.48
CA MET A 198 26.29 -1.33 -13.90
C MET A 198 26.35 0.09 -13.32
N ALA A 199 25.23 0.79 -13.21
CA ALA A 199 25.17 2.12 -12.63
C ALA A 199 25.49 2.11 -11.13
N LEU A 200 24.99 1.12 -10.39
CA LEU A 200 25.31 0.90 -8.98
C LEU A 200 26.80 0.62 -8.81
N ASP A 201 27.38 -0.29 -9.61
CA ASP A 201 28.82 -0.57 -9.60
C ASP A 201 29.67 0.69 -9.81
N ARG A 202 29.32 1.51 -10.80
CA ARG A 202 30.02 2.78 -11.08
C ARG A 202 29.94 3.76 -9.90
N ARG A 203 28.81 3.79 -9.18
CA ARG A 203 28.59 4.72 -8.05
C ARG A 203 29.25 4.24 -6.76
N LEU A 204 29.18 2.95 -6.46
CA LEU A 204 29.78 2.35 -5.27
C LEU A 204 31.31 2.38 -5.34
N ARG A 205 31.89 2.13 -6.52
CA ARG A 205 33.35 2.20 -6.72
C ARG A 205 33.91 3.63 -6.67
N ARG A 206 33.06 4.65 -6.82
CA ARG A 206 33.47 6.07 -6.75
C ARG A 206 33.57 6.61 -5.32
N LYS A 207 33.25 5.80 -4.30
CA LYS A 207 33.56 6.08 -2.88
C LYS A 207 34.88 5.39 -2.47
N PRO A 208 36.02 6.08 -2.60
CA PRO A 208 36.99 6.23 -1.48
C PRO A 208 37.52 7.69 -1.43
N GLU A 209 37.88 8.37 -0.34
CA GLU A 209 38.34 8.06 1.03
C GLU A 209 37.75 9.08 2.05
N PRO A 210 37.77 8.81 3.38
CA PRO A 210 37.64 9.85 4.38
C PRO A 210 38.88 10.76 4.36
N GLU A 211 38.67 12.07 4.48
CA GLU A 211 39.73 13.09 4.53
C GLU A 211 40.76 12.77 5.65
N GLU A 212 41.99 12.44 5.27
CA GLU A 212 43.14 12.61 6.16
C GLU A 212 43.59 14.07 6.15
N LYS A 213 43.14 14.87 7.13
CA LYS A 213 43.97 15.66 8.07
C LYS A 213 43.16 16.69 8.86
#